data_AF-A0A2M7RDC8-F1
#
_entry.id   AF-A0A2M7RDC8-F1
#
_cell.length_a   1.000
_cell.length_b   1.000
_cell.length_c   1.000
_cell.angle_alpha   90.00
_cell.angle_beta   90.00
_cell.angle_gamma   90.00
#
_symmetry.space_group_name_H-M   'P 1'
#
loop_
_entity.id
_entity.type
_entity.pdbx_description
1 polymer ?
#
loop_
_entity_poly.entity_id
_entity_poly.type
_entity_poly.pdbx_seq_one_letter_code
_entity_poly.pdbx_strand_id
1 'polypeptide(L)' 'MKKEYDFYVYIMASNTGTLYIGVTNDLARRIEAHKNGQVEGFTKKYSCNRLLSF' A
#
# COMPACT_ATOMS: atom_id res chain seq x y z
N MET A 1 7.33 -26.33 15.16
CA MET A 1 6.74 -26.21 13.81
C MET A 1 7.07 -24.81 13.28
N LYS A 2 7.71 -24.66 12.12
CA LYS A 2 7.98 -23.33 11.52
C LYS A 2 6.65 -22.75 11.03
N LYS A 3 6.37 -21.48 11.33
CA LYS A 3 5.28 -20.73 10.71
C LYS A 3 5.79 -20.16 9.38
N GLU A 4 5.05 -20.43 8.32
CA GLU A 4 5.23 -19.79 7.01
C GLU A 4 4.34 -18.54 6.95
N TYR A 5 4.80 -17.52 6.24
CA TYR A 5 4.10 -16.26 6.06
C TYR A 5 4.25 -15.80 4.62
N ASP A 6 3.14 -15.38 4.03
CA ASP A 6 3.12 -14.75 2.72
C ASP A 6 3.28 -13.23 2.85
N PHE A 7 4.05 -12.64 1.95
CA PHE A 7 4.26 -11.20 1.88
C PHE A 7 4.19 -10.72 0.42
N TYR A 8 3.71 -9.49 0.24
CA TYR A 8 3.57 -8.82 -1.05
C TYR A 8 4.40 -7.54 -1.07
N VAL A 9 5.05 -7.27 -2.20
CA VAL A 9 5.70 -5.98 -2.47
C VAL A 9 4.85 -5.25 -3.50
N TYR A 10 4.28 -4.12 -3.13
CA TYR A 10 3.28 -3.44 -3.95
C TYR A 10 3.64 -2.00 -4.28
N ILE A 11 3.09 -1.51 -5.39
CA ILE A 11 3.24 -0.15 -5.87
C ILE A 11 1.88 0.55 -5.87
N MET A 12 1.79 1.64 -5.14
CA MET A 12 0.67 2.59 -5.13
C MET A 12 1.05 3.86 -5.89
N ALA A 13 0.08 4.51 -6.50
CA ALA A 13 0.28 5.77 -7.20
C ALA A 13 -0.80 6.80 -6.84
N SER A 14 -0.41 8.07 -6.90
CA SER A 14 -1.33 9.20 -6.96
C SER A 14 -1.69 9.53 -8.41
N ASN A 15 -2.73 10.35 -8.59
CA ASN A 15 -3.10 10.87 -9.91
C ASN A 15 -2.08 11.87 -10.46
N THR A 16 -1.19 12.41 -9.62
CA THR A 16 -0.14 13.37 -9.99
C THR A 16 1.21 12.73 -10.28
N GLY A 17 1.29 11.39 -10.29
CA GLY A 17 2.50 10.64 -10.66
C GLY A 17 3.44 10.28 -9.50
N THR A 18 3.11 10.65 -8.25
CA THR A 18 3.87 10.16 -7.08
C THR A 18 3.64 8.67 -6.89
N LEU A 19 4.74 7.92 -6.73
CA LEU A 19 4.73 6.48 -6.45
C LEU A 19 5.09 6.20 -5.00
N TYR A 20 4.55 5.12 -4.46
CA TYR A 20 4.89 4.58 -3.16
C TYR A 20 5.07 3.06 -3.28
N ILE A 21 6.18 2.54 -2.76
CA ILE A 21 6.47 1.10 -2.71
C ILE A 21 6.38 0.66 -1.25
N GLY A 22 5.67 -0.44 -0.99
CA GLY A 22 5.51 -0.98 0.36
C GLY A 22 5.50 -2.49 0.40
N VAL A 23 5.59 -3.04 1.62
CA VAL A 23 5.47 -4.47 1.90
C VAL A 23 4.36 -4.72 2.92
N THR A 24 3.63 -5.82 2.77
CA THR A 24 2.57 -6.23 3.70
C THR A 24 2.32 -7.73 3.62
N ASN A 25 1.90 -8.35 4.72
CA ASN A 25 1.38 -9.72 4.74
C ASN A 25 -0.13 -9.81 4.47
N ASP A 26 -0.78 -8.65 4.31
CA ASP A 26 -2.19 -8.51 4.00
C ASP A 26 -2.34 -7.33 3.04
N LEU A 27 -2.43 -7.64 1.74
CA LEU A 27 -2.47 -6.66 0.67
C LEU A 27 -3.81 -5.92 0.61
N ALA A 28 -4.92 -6.64 0.73
CA ALA A 28 -6.27 -6.08 0.64
C ALA A 28 -6.52 -5.02 1.72
N ARG A 29 -6.24 -5.35 2.99
CA ARG A 29 -6.39 -4.41 4.11
C ARG A 29 -5.47 -3.19 3.95
N ARG A 30 -4.26 -3.39 3.45
CA ARG A 30 -3.29 -2.30 3.27
C ARG A 30 -3.74 -1.33 2.17
N ILE A 31 -4.25 -1.84 1.05
CA ILE A 31 -4.80 -1.01 -0.03
C ILE A 31 -5.98 -0.20 0.47
N GLU A 32 -6.89 -0.82 1.22
CA GLU A 32 -8.05 -0.13 1.79
C GLU A 32 -7.63 1.03 2.72
N ALA A 33 -6.63 0.80 3.57
CA ALA A 33 -6.11 1.84 4.46
C ALA A 33 -5.55 3.04 3.70
N HIS A 34 -4.84 2.81 2.58
CA HIS A 34 -4.35 3.90 1.73
C HIS A 34 -5.49 4.59 0.96
N LYS A 35 -6.46 3.84 0.43
CA LYS A 35 -7.65 4.38 -0.26
C LYS A 35 -8.44 5.32 0.63
N ASN A 36 -8.61 4.94 1.90
CA ASN A 36 -9.39 5.68 2.88
C ASN A 36 -8.55 6.72 3.65
N GLY A 37 -7.25 6.84 3.38
CA GLY A 37 -6.37 7.78 4.09
C GLY A 37 -6.33 7.55 5.61
N GLN A 38 -6.46 6.29 6.04
CA GLN A 38 -6.58 5.90 7.46
C GLN A 38 -5.29 6.09 8.25
N VAL A 39 -4.15 6.10 7.58
CA VAL A 39 -2.83 6.23 8.21
C VAL A 39 -2.23 7.55 7.79
N GLU A 40 -1.88 8.38 8.77
CA GLU A 40 -1.09 9.60 8.54
C GLU A 40 0.29 9.23 7.99
N GLY A 41 0.76 9.98 6.99
CA GLY A 41 2.07 9.74 6.40
C GLY A 41 2.15 10.05 4.91
N PHE A 42 3.19 9.53 4.27
CA PHE A 42 3.52 9.83 2.87
C PHE A 42 2.36 9.55 1.90
N THR A 43 1.77 8.35 1.96
CA THR A 43 0.70 7.97 1.02
C THR A 43 -0.54 8.84 1.15
N LYS A 44 -0.91 9.24 2.38
CA LYS A 44 -1.99 10.19 2.62
C LYS A 44 -1.62 11.59 2.12
N LYS A 45 -0.43 12.10 2.48
CA LYS A 45 0.06 13.42 2.08
C LYS A 45 0.08 13.61 0.56
N TYR A 46 0.47 12.59 -0.18
CA TYR A 46 0.58 12.64 -1.65
C TYR A 46 -0.58 11.95 -2.37
N SER A 47 -1.63 11.54 -1.66
CA SER A 47 -2.80 10.86 -2.25
C SER A 47 -2.44 9.61 -3.08
N CYS A 48 -1.45 8.83 -2.64
CA CYS A 48 -1.11 7.54 -3.25
C CYS A 48 -2.16 6.49 -2.85
N ASN A 49 -3.31 6.51 -3.52
CA ASN A 49 -4.50 5.72 -3.19
C ASN A 49 -4.92 4.72 -4.28
N ARG A 50 -4.17 4.61 -5.38
CA ARG A 50 -4.42 3.66 -6.48
C ARG A 50 -3.36 2.57 -6.53
N LEU A 51 -3.75 1.30 -6.43
CA LEU A 51 -2.86 0.16 -6.62
C LEU A 51 -2.50 0.00 -8.11
N LEU A 52 -1.22 -0.21 -8.41
CA LEU A 52 -0.74 -0.51 -9.76
C LEU A 52 -0.24 -1.95 -9.92
N SER A 53 0.53 -2.47 -8.95
CA SER A 53 1.15 -3.80 -8.99
C SER A 53 1.40 -4.33 -7.57
N PHE A 54 1.54 -5.65 -7.40
CA PHE A 54 1.86 -6.32 -6.13
C PHE A 54 2.56 -7.66 -6.33
#